data_AF-A0AAW6SFI8-F1
#
_entry.id   AF-A0AAW6SFI8-F1
#
_cell.length_a   1.000
_cell.length_b   1.000
_cell.length_c   1.000
_cell.angle_alpha   90.00
_cell.angle_beta   90.00
_cell.angle_gamma   90.00
#
_symmetry.space_group_name_H-M   'P 1'
#
loop_
_entity.id
_entity.type
_entity.pdbx_description
1 polymer ?
#
loop_
_entity_poly.entity_id
_entity_poly.type
_entity_poly.pdbx_seq_one_letter_code
_entity_poly.pdbx_strand_id
1 'polypeptide(L)'
;MGREAQSPHSRLTLRLEADLHRMNFYRFCQLLEKRHPGRPLMGSTSHPADDPVRFAPHPGMGFPAGELKCVEYDEDDDNTPPVIRATFMGMYGVDSPLPTAYLDDITQRREGHDALQGFLDIFSHRILTQFYRI
;
A
#
# COMPACT_ATOMS: atom_id res chain seq x y z
N MET A 1 11.01 -30.21 -17.00
CA MET A 1 11.27 -28.79 -16.67
C MET A 1 9.96 -28.16 -16.26
N GLY A 2 9.69 -28.13 -14.96
CA GLY A 2 8.45 -27.54 -14.43
C GLY A 2 8.51 -26.03 -14.62
N ARG A 3 7.43 -25.44 -15.17
CA ARG A 3 7.18 -24.00 -15.02
C ARG A 3 7.08 -23.75 -13.52
N GLU A 4 8.07 -23.09 -12.93
CA GLU A 4 7.88 -22.44 -11.64
C GLU A 4 6.65 -21.54 -11.79
N ALA A 5 5.66 -21.72 -10.91
CA ALA A 5 4.49 -20.88 -10.89
C ALA A 5 4.98 -19.46 -10.64
N GLN A 6 4.90 -18.59 -11.64
CA GLN A 6 5.17 -17.17 -11.47
C GLN A 6 4.30 -16.69 -10.32
N SER A 7 4.91 -16.00 -9.35
CA SER A 7 4.18 -15.46 -8.21
C SER A 7 2.93 -14.70 -8.70
N PRO A 8 1.78 -14.87 -8.03
CA PRO A 8 0.57 -14.11 -8.33
C PRO A 8 0.78 -12.59 -8.26
N HIS A 9 1.82 -12.13 -7.56
CA HIS A 9 2.17 -10.73 -7.41
C HIS A 9 3.48 -10.44 -8.14
N SER A 10 3.37 -9.81 -9.31
CA SER A 10 4.54 -9.39 -10.08
C SER A 10 5.19 -8.18 -9.41
N ARG A 11 6.49 -8.28 -9.10
CA ARG A 11 7.28 -7.12 -8.64
C ARG A 11 7.14 -5.96 -9.63
N LEU A 12 7.11 -4.74 -9.09
CA LEU A 12 7.13 -3.54 -9.92
C LEU A 12 8.46 -3.46 -10.68
N THR A 13 8.44 -2.79 -11.82
CA THR A 13 9.67 -2.56 -12.58
C THR A 13 10.54 -1.57 -11.81
N LEU A 14 11.86 -1.78 -11.71
CA LEU A 14 12.79 -0.88 -10.99
C LEU A 14 12.61 0.61 -11.34
N ARG A 15 12.31 0.92 -12.61
CA ARG A 15 12.02 2.29 -13.06
C ARG A 15 10.76 2.87 -12.41
N LEU A 16 9.70 2.07 -12.29
CA LEU A 16 8.44 2.47 -11.68
C LEU A 16 8.62 2.76 -10.19
N GLU A 17 9.44 1.96 -9.51
CA GLU A 17 9.75 2.14 -8.09
C GLU A 17 10.54 3.43 -7.84
N ALA A 18 11.57 3.69 -8.67
CA ALA A 18 12.36 4.90 -8.57
C ALA A 18 11.51 6.17 -8.79
N ASP A 19 10.55 6.11 -9.71
CA ASP A 19 9.67 7.23 -10.05
C ASP A 19 8.37 7.28 -9.21
N LEU A 20 8.17 6.35 -8.27
CA LEU A 20 6.90 6.19 -7.54
C LEU A 20 6.47 7.47 -6.81
N HIS A 21 7.42 8.19 -6.21
CA HIS A 21 7.19 9.47 -5.52
C HIS A 21 6.70 10.61 -6.41
N ARG A 22 6.84 10.46 -7.74
CA ARG A 22 6.38 11.43 -8.75
C ARG A 22 5.04 11.03 -9.37
N MET A 23 4.54 9.84 -9.04
CA MET A 23 3.30 9.33 -9.59
C MET A 23 2.11 9.80 -8.77
N ASN A 24 1.03 10.08 -9.50
CA ASN A 24 -0.30 10.21 -8.91
C ASN A 24 -0.90 8.81 -8.67
N PHE A 25 -1.60 8.67 -7.56
CA PHE A 25 -2.26 7.46 -7.08
C PHE A 25 -3.23 6.87 -8.11
N TYR A 26 -4.13 7.68 -8.69
CA TYR A 26 -5.07 7.18 -9.71
C TYR A 26 -4.33 6.62 -10.92
N ARG A 27 -3.26 7.30 -11.35
CA ARG A 27 -2.49 6.82 -12.50
C ARG A 27 -1.76 5.51 -12.20
N PHE A 28 -1.23 5.38 -10.99
CA PHE A 28 -0.63 4.14 -10.50
C PHE A 28 -1.64 2.99 -10.52
N CYS A 29 -2.83 3.21 -9.97
CA CYS A 29 -3.90 2.21 -9.94
C CYS A 29 -4.34 1.76 -11.35
N GLN A 30 -4.54 2.70 -12.28
CA GLN A 30 -4.87 2.37 -13.67
C GLN A 30 -3.78 1.55 -14.36
N LEU A 31 -2.50 1.80 -14.06
CA LEU A 31 -1.39 1.04 -14.63
C LEU A 31 -1.34 -0.39 -14.06
N LEU A 32 -1.65 -0.56 -12.76
CA LEU A 32 -1.77 -1.88 -12.15
C LEU A 32 -2.91 -2.70 -12.78
N GLU A 33 -4.10 -2.11 -12.93
CA GLU A 33 -5.24 -2.80 -13.54
C GLU A 33 -4.95 -3.22 -14.98
N LYS A 34 -4.25 -2.38 -15.76
CA LYS A 34 -3.82 -2.71 -17.13
C LYS A 34 -2.82 -3.87 -17.18
N ARG A 35 -2.00 -4.06 -16.14
CA ARG A 35 -1.05 -5.20 -16.05
C ARG A 35 -1.76 -6.50 -15.66
N HIS A 36 -2.96 -6.43 -15.08
CA HIS A 36 -3.72 -7.59 -14.60
C HIS A 36 -5.14 -7.67 -15.21
N PRO A 37 -5.29 -7.74 -16.55
CA PRO A 37 -6.60 -7.67 -17.22
C PRO A 37 -7.57 -8.83 -16.89
N GLY A 38 -7.06 -9.94 -16.32
CA GLY A 38 -7.85 -11.10 -15.92
C GLY A 38 -8.19 -11.18 -14.43
N ARG A 39 -7.83 -10.16 -13.64
CA ARG A 39 -8.14 -10.10 -12.20
C ARG A 39 -9.29 -9.13 -11.93
N PRO A 40 -9.99 -9.28 -10.80
CA PRO A 40 -10.93 -8.26 -10.33
C PRO A 40 -10.25 -6.89 -10.29
N LEU A 41 -11.01 -5.84 -10.61
CA LEU A 41 -10.53 -4.46 -10.48
C LEU A 41 -10.23 -4.15 -9.01
N MET A 42 -9.33 -3.19 -8.76
CA MET A 42 -8.91 -2.94 -7.37
C MET A 42 -10.06 -2.38 -6.53
N GLY A 43 -10.22 -2.91 -5.33
CA GLY A 43 -11.34 -2.57 -4.46
C GLY A 43 -12.70 -3.04 -4.97
N SER A 44 -12.76 -3.88 -6.01
CA SER A 44 -14.02 -4.38 -6.58
C SER A 44 -14.73 -5.43 -5.73
N THR A 45 -13.95 -6.24 -5.03
CA THR A 45 -14.44 -7.34 -4.21
C THR A 45 -14.51 -6.94 -2.73
N SER A 46 -15.06 -7.81 -1.89
CA SER A 46 -15.01 -7.68 -0.43
C SER A 46 -13.73 -8.25 0.18
N HIS A 47 -12.95 -9.02 -0.59
CA HIS A 47 -11.80 -9.75 -0.07
C HIS A 47 -10.50 -9.02 -0.46
N PRO A 48 -9.77 -8.42 0.48
CA PRO A 48 -8.56 -7.69 0.15
C PRO A 48 -7.53 -8.53 -0.62
N ALA A 49 -7.44 -9.85 -0.40
CA ALA A 49 -6.46 -10.69 -1.12
C ALA A 49 -6.65 -10.74 -2.65
N ASP A 50 -7.77 -10.25 -3.17
CA ASP A 50 -7.98 -10.15 -4.61
C ASP A 50 -7.24 -8.96 -5.24
N ASP A 51 -6.85 -7.97 -4.41
CA ASP A 51 -6.10 -6.80 -4.86
C ASP A 51 -4.63 -7.16 -5.15
N PRO A 52 -4.05 -6.69 -6.27
CA PRO A 52 -2.69 -7.03 -6.67
C PRO A 52 -1.62 -6.43 -5.74
N VAL A 53 -1.97 -5.39 -4.98
CA VAL A 53 -1.11 -4.69 -4.02
C VAL A 53 -1.89 -4.34 -2.76
N ARG A 54 -1.17 -4.17 -1.65
CA ARG A 54 -1.70 -3.59 -0.41
C ARG A 54 -1.39 -2.10 -0.38
N PHE A 55 -2.33 -1.29 0.07
CA PHE A 55 -2.08 0.13 0.34
C PHE A 55 -2.04 0.34 1.84
N ALA A 56 -1.00 0.97 2.33
CA ALA A 56 -0.84 1.31 3.74
C ALA A 56 -0.32 2.74 3.88
N PRO A 57 -0.65 3.47 4.95
CA PRO A 57 -0.09 4.79 5.18
C PRO A 57 1.42 4.73 5.46
N HIS A 58 2.11 5.82 5.12
CA HIS A 58 3.51 6.02 5.49
C HIS A 58 3.59 6.59 6.92
N PRO A 59 4.30 5.94 7.85
CA PRO A 59 4.35 6.38 9.24
C PRO A 59 5.20 7.64 9.47
N GLY A 60 5.92 8.15 8.46
CA GLY A 60 6.77 9.33 8.60
C GLY A 60 5.97 10.63 8.80
N MET A 61 6.50 11.52 9.65
CA MET A 61 5.91 12.85 9.95
C MET A 61 6.49 13.99 9.09
N GLY A 62 7.28 13.66 8.07
CA GLY A 62 7.85 14.66 7.16
C GLY A 62 6.87 15.06 6.07
N PHE A 63 7.00 16.29 5.54
CA PHE A 63 6.20 16.74 4.42
C PHE A 63 6.34 15.79 3.21
N PRO A 64 5.23 15.29 2.65
CA PRO A 64 5.28 14.34 1.56
C PRO A 64 5.70 15.02 0.26
N ALA A 65 6.55 14.35 -0.52
CA ALA A 65 6.97 14.80 -1.83
C ALA A 65 5.93 14.49 -2.95
N GLY A 66 4.99 13.60 -2.66
CA GLY A 66 3.94 13.12 -3.55
C GLY A 66 3.05 12.11 -2.82
N GLU A 67 2.03 11.60 -3.49
CA GLU A 67 0.97 10.75 -2.93
C GLU A 67 1.45 9.33 -2.54
N LEU A 68 2.48 8.82 -3.24
CA LEU A 68 3.07 7.51 -3.00
C LEU A 68 4.51 7.69 -2.54
N LYS A 69 4.96 6.94 -1.53
CA LYS A 69 6.29 7.07 -0.95
C LYS A 69 7.26 6.01 -1.45
N CYS A 70 6.91 4.74 -1.28
CA CYS A 70 7.75 3.59 -1.59
C CYS A 70 6.89 2.33 -1.74
N VAL A 71 7.52 1.27 -2.24
CA VAL A 71 7.01 -0.10 -2.22
C VAL A 71 7.85 -0.91 -1.25
N GLU A 72 7.18 -1.76 -0.46
CA GLU A 72 7.78 -2.73 0.44
C GLU A 72 7.40 -4.14 -0.06
N TYR A 73 8.39 -5.02 -0.12
CA TYR A 73 8.22 -6.41 -0.48
C TYR A 73 8.50 -7.28 0.73
N ASP A 74 7.77 -8.39 0.83
CA ASP A 74 8.16 -9.48 1.72
C ASP A 74 9.34 -10.23 1.06
N GLU A 75 10.50 -10.25 1.72
CA GLU A 75 11.69 -10.94 1.20
C GLU A 75 11.63 -12.46 1.41
N ASP A 76 10.77 -12.91 2.34
CA ASP A 76 10.64 -14.32 2.73
C ASP A 76 9.48 -15.01 1.98
N ASP A 77 8.45 -14.25 1.55
CA ASP A 77 7.31 -14.77 0.79
C ASP A 77 6.96 -13.94 -0.45
N ASP A 78 7.42 -14.40 -1.61
CA ASP A 78 7.06 -13.81 -2.91
C ASP A 78 5.55 -13.90 -3.23
N ASN A 79 4.74 -14.71 -2.51
CA ASN A 79 3.28 -14.73 -2.70
C ASN A 79 2.55 -13.64 -1.92
N THR A 80 3.23 -12.92 -1.02
CA THR A 80 2.61 -11.82 -0.28
C THR A 80 2.51 -10.58 -1.19
N PRO A 81 1.33 -9.95 -1.30
CA PRO A 81 1.16 -8.76 -2.12
C PRO A 81 2.06 -7.62 -1.62
N PRO A 82 2.75 -6.90 -2.52
CA PRO A 82 3.61 -5.79 -2.11
C PRO A 82 2.79 -4.68 -1.47
N VAL A 83 3.40 -4.00 -0.48
CA VAL A 83 2.79 -2.89 0.24
C VAL A 83 3.24 -1.57 -0.37
N ILE A 84 2.30 -0.79 -0.85
CA ILE A 84 2.51 0.55 -1.37
C ILE A 84 2.20 1.56 -0.26
N ARG A 85 3.23 2.30 0.15
CA ARG A 85 3.10 3.33 1.18
C ARG A 85 2.52 4.61 0.58
N ALA A 86 1.32 4.98 0.98
CA ALA A 86 0.67 6.23 0.63
C ALA A 86 0.92 7.30 1.69
N THR A 87 0.95 8.57 1.30
CA THR A 87 1.20 9.71 2.20
C THR A 87 -0.05 10.58 2.41
N PHE A 88 -1.20 10.06 2.00
CA PHE A 88 -2.48 10.73 2.07
C PHE A 88 -3.56 9.75 2.56
N MET A 89 -4.62 10.27 3.16
CA MET A 89 -5.76 9.50 3.68
C MET A 89 -5.35 8.40 4.68
N GLY A 90 -4.29 8.66 5.45
CA GLY A 90 -3.77 7.70 6.41
C GLY A 90 -4.48 7.74 7.75
N MET A 91 -4.71 6.58 8.37
CA MET A 91 -5.10 6.52 9.79
C MET A 91 -3.91 6.79 10.73
N TYR A 92 -2.70 6.88 10.20
CA TYR A 92 -1.50 7.38 10.85
C TYR A 92 -0.61 8.07 9.81
N GLY A 93 0.37 8.85 10.27
CA GLY A 93 1.18 9.74 9.40
C GLY A 93 0.77 11.20 9.53
N VAL A 94 1.31 12.04 8.65
CA VAL A 94 1.21 13.51 8.69
C VAL A 94 -0.22 14.08 8.65
N ASP A 95 -1.12 13.36 8.03
CA ASP A 95 -2.49 13.78 7.72
C ASP A 95 -3.55 12.96 8.46
N SER A 96 -3.12 12.22 9.50
CA SER A 96 -4.02 11.38 10.27
C SER A 96 -5.02 12.17 11.11
N PRO A 97 -6.29 11.73 11.16
CA PRO A 97 -7.30 12.30 12.06
C PRO A 97 -7.22 11.74 13.49
N LEU A 98 -6.36 10.75 13.75
CA LEU A 98 -6.28 10.09 15.06
C LEU A 98 -5.55 10.97 16.10
N PRO A 99 -5.84 10.77 17.40
CA PRO A 99 -5.09 11.43 18.46
C PRO A 99 -3.59 11.21 18.33
N THR A 100 -2.81 12.27 18.59
CA THR A 100 -1.34 12.27 18.46
C THR A 100 -0.65 11.14 19.23
N ALA A 101 -1.22 10.68 20.36
CA ALA A 101 -0.67 9.56 21.12
C ALA A 101 -0.48 8.28 20.28
N TYR A 102 -1.44 7.94 19.41
CA TYR A 102 -1.31 6.80 18.51
C TYR A 102 -0.21 7.02 17.46
N LEU A 103 -0.08 8.25 16.97
CA LEU A 103 0.95 8.62 16.00
C LEU A 103 2.34 8.56 16.63
N ASP A 104 2.49 9.01 17.87
CA ASP A 104 3.73 8.97 18.62
C ASP A 104 4.18 7.53 18.87
N ASP A 105 3.26 6.64 19.26
CA ASP A 105 3.57 5.23 19.47
C ASP A 105 4.08 4.56 18.18
N ILE A 106 3.45 4.88 17.04
CA ILE A 106 3.84 4.38 15.72
C ILE A 106 5.19 4.96 15.26
N THR A 107 5.35 6.27 15.35
CA THR A 107 6.54 6.98 14.87
C THR A 107 7.78 6.68 15.70
N GLN A 108 7.62 6.53 17.01
CA GLN A 108 8.70 6.17 17.95
C GLN A 108 8.92 4.67 18.04
N ARG A 109 8.14 3.86 17.32
CA ARG A 109 8.22 2.39 17.33
C ARG A 109 8.16 1.81 18.74
N ARG A 110 7.21 2.29 19.54
CA ARG A 110 6.99 1.75 20.90
C ARG A 110 6.46 0.32 20.82
N GLU A 111 6.63 -0.43 21.90
CA GLU A 111 6.13 -1.80 21.98
C GLU A 111 4.66 -1.90 21.56
N GLY A 112 4.34 -2.82 20.66
CA GLY A 112 3.00 -2.98 20.09
C GLY A 112 2.68 -2.10 18.88
N HIS A 113 3.59 -1.23 18.43
CA HIS A 113 3.34 -0.37 17.27
C HIS A 113 3.01 -1.16 16.00
N ASP A 114 3.70 -2.28 15.74
CA ASP A 114 3.47 -3.11 14.55
C ASP A 114 2.04 -3.67 14.52
N ALA A 115 1.53 -4.12 15.67
CA ALA A 115 0.17 -4.63 15.79
C ALA A 115 -0.87 -3.51 15.59
N LEU A 116 -0.62 -2.32 16.14
CA LEU A 116 -1.45 -1.15 15.94
C LEU A 116 -1.46 -0.72 14.46
N GLN A 117 -0.30 -0.64 13.81
CA GLN A 117 -0.20 -0.33 12.38
C GLN A 117 -0.94 -1.35 11.54
N GLY A 118 -0.69 -2.65 11.76
CA GLY A 118 -1.36 -3.71 11.03
C GLY A 118 -2.89 -3.67 11.18
N PHE A 119 -3.39 -3.34 12.38
CA PHE A 119 -4.82 -3.14 12.60
C PHE A 119 -5.36 -1.94 11.82
N LEU A 120 -4.68 -0.79 11.85
CA LEU A 120 -5.08 0.42 11.14
C LEU A 120 -4.96 0.29 9.61
N ASP A 121 -4.04 -0.55 9.13
CA ASP A 121 -3.80 -0.81 7.71
C ASP A 121 -5.00 -1.50 7.06
N ILE A 122 -5.76 -2.32 7.81
CA ILE A 122 -7.00 -2.96 7.32
C ILE A 122 -7.99 -1.89 6.83
N PHE A 123 -8.19 -0.83 7.62
CA PHE A 123 -9.10 0.25 7.29
C PHE A 123 -8.53 1.14 6.19
N SER A 124 -7.25 1.51 6.31
CA SER A 124 -6.58 2.41 5.38
C SER A 124 -6.56 1.83 3.96
N HIS A 125 -6.27 0.53 3.83
CA HIS A 125 -6.31 -0.16 2.56
C HIS A 125 -7.71 -0.11 1.92
N ARG A 126 -8.75 -0.36 2.72
CA ARG A 126 -10.13 -0.33 2.20
C ARG A 126 -10.56 1.07 1.80
N ILE A 127 -10.21 2.09 2.58
CA ILE A 127 -10.52 3.50 2.27
C ILE A 127 -9.86 3.91 0.94
N LEU A 128 -8.57 3.65 0.78
CA LEU A 128 -7.83 4.02 -0.44
C LEU A 128 -8.36 3.32 -1.68
N THR A 129 -8.64 2.02 -1.59
CA THR A 129 -9.19 1.26 -2.72
C THR A 129 -10.60 1.72 -3.09
N GLN A 130 -11.47 2.08 -2.12
CA GLN A 130 -12.78 2.64 -2.44
C GLN A 130 -12.69 4.08 -2.98
N PHE A 131 -11.78 4.89 -2.46
CA PHE A 131 -11.53 6.25 -2.96
C PHE A 131 -11.17 6.25 -4.46
N TYR A 132 -10.34 5.29 -4.90
CA TYR A 132 -10.01 5.12 -6.32
C TYR A 132 -11.22 4.82 -7.22
N ARG A 133 -12.28 4.20 -6.68
CA ARG A 133 -13.42 3.70 -7.46
C ARG A 133 -14.53 4.74 -7.70
N ILE A 134 -14.57 5.79 -6.88
CA ILE A 134 -15.53 6.88 -6.99
C ILE A 134 -15.01 7.87 -8.03
#